data_AF-E4NK16-F1
#
_entry.id   AF-E4NK16-F1
#
_cell.length_a   1.000
_cell.length_b   1.000
_cell.length_c   1.000
_cell.angle_alpha   90.00
_cell.angle_beta   90.00
_cell.angle_gamma   90.00
#
_symmetry.space_group_name_H-M   'P 1'
#
loop_
_entity.id
_entity.type
_entity.pdbx_description
1 polymer ?
#
loop_
_entity_poly.entity_id
_entity_poly.type
_entity_poly.pdbx_seq_one_letter_code
_entity_poly.pdbx_strand_id
1 'polypeptide(L)'
;MGRADVAASIGSVGDALDNALMESTIGLYKTELIKPQRPWRTLSEVEPATAEWADWYNHRRLHGEIGHVPPAEYEASYYLTATKHLVTVTT
;
A
#
# COMPACT_ATOMS: atom_id res chain seq x y z
N MET A 1 -10.84 22.21 15.28
CA MET A 1 -10.41 21.61 14.00
C MET A 1 -9.40 20.54 14.36
N GLY A 2 -9.83 19.26 14.32
CA GLY A 2 -9.12 18.14 14.95
C GLY A 2 -7.83 17.79 14.23
N ARG A 3 -6.73 17.77 14.99
CA ARG A 3 -5.47 17.15 14.59
C ARG A 3 -5.77 15.66 14.42
N ALA A 4 -5.57 15.12 13.23
CA ALA A 4 -5.53 13.67 13.08
C ALA A 4 -4.38 13.19 13.97
N ASP A 5 -4.68 12.43 15.02
CA ASP A 5 -3.71 11.78 15.87
C ASP A 5 -3.02 10.66 15.07
N VAL A 6 -2.24 11.06 14.06
CA VAL A 6 -1.26 10.19 13.41
C VAL A 6 -0.16 10.01 14.44
N ALA A 7 -0.25 8.94 15.23
CA ALA A 7 0.88 8.47 16.00
C ALA A 7 2.00 8.17 15.00
N ALA A 8 2.98 9.06 14.90
CA ALA A 8 4.24 8.71 14.27
C ALA A 8 4.74 7.49 15.03
N SER A 9 4.72 6.32 14.40
CA SER A 9 5.32 5.11 14.94
C SER A 9 6.82 5.37 15.04
N ILE A 10 7.24 5.93 16.16
CA ILE A 10 8.59 5.82 16.69
C ILE A 10 8.73 4.43 17.33
N GLY A 11 8.25 3.39 16.65
CA GLY A 11 8.83 2.06 16.79
C GLY A 11 10.29 2.18 16.33
N SER A 12 11.20 1.47 17.01
CA SER A 12 12.61 1.37 16.61
C SER A 12 12.76 1.25 15.10
N VAL A 13 13.72 1.98 14.51
CA VAL A 13 14.04 2.00 13.07
C VAL A 13 13.66 0.70 12.39
N GLY A 14 12.63 0.76 11.51
CA GLY A 14 12.19 -0.31 10.60
C GLY A 14 12.22 -1.70 11.23
N ASP A 15 11.10 -2.17 11.78
CA ASP A 15 10.95 -3.61 11.92
C ASP A 15 11.29 -4.23 10.56
N ALA A 16 12.22 -5.19 10.54
CA ALA A 16 12.87 -5.63 9.30
C ALA A 16 11.84 -6.11 8.27
N LEU A 17 10.66 -6.53 8.74
CA LEU A 17 9.50 -6.91 7.96
C LEU A 17 8.88 -5.72 7.21
N ASP A 18 8.64 -4.59 7.89
CA ASP A 18 8.06 -3.39 7.26
C ASP A 18 9.02 -2.82 6.21
N ASN A 19 10.31 -2.79 6.52
CA ASN A 19 11.32 -2.35 5.56
C ASN A 19 11.43 -3.30 4.36
N ALA A 20 11.45 -4.61 4.58
CA ALA A 20 11.50 -5.60 3.50
C ALA A 20 10.26 -5.55 2.59
N LEU A 21 9.08 -5.32 3.17
CA LEU A 21 7.83 -5.14 2.41
C LEU A 21 7.90 -3.90 1.52
N MET A 22 8.33 -2.76 2.09
CA MET A 22 8.48 -1.52 1.33
C MET A 22 9.58 -1.62 0.27
N GLU A 23 10.69 -2.29 0.57
CA GLU A 23 11.77 -2.57 -0.38
C GLU A 23 11.31 -3.46 -1.55
N SER A 24 10.47 -4.46 -1.28
CA SER A 24 9.88 -5.31 -2.30
C SER A 24 8.93 -4.51 -3.20
N THR A 25 8.10 -3.66 -2.59
CA THR A 25 7.14 -2.80 -3.29
C THR A 25 7.85 -1.80 -4.21
N ILE A 26 8.91 -1.13 -3.73
CA ILE A 26 9.70 -0.21 -4.58
C ILE A 26 10.46 -0.95 -5.68
N GLY A 27 10.88 -2.20 -5.44
CA GLY A 27 11.47 -3.07 -6.46
C GLY A 27 10.50 -3.38 -7.61
N LEU A 28 9.25 -3.69 -7.28
CA LEU A 28 8.16 -3.91 -8.25
C LEU A 28 7.86 -2.64 -9.03
N TYR A 29 7.63 -1.51 -8.34
CA TYR A 29 7.42 -0.21 -8.96
C TYR A 29 8.50 0.14 -10.00
N LYS A 30 9.77 -0.05 -9.63
CA LYS A 30 10.88 0.21 -10.55
C LYS A 30 10.86 -0.72 -11.76
N THR A 31 10.44 -1.97 -11.58
CA THR A 31 10.48 -2.99 -12.63
C THR A 31 9.29 -2.92 -13.58
N GLU A 32 8.11 -2.59 -13.07
CA GLU A 32 6.88 -2.53 -13.85
C GLU A 32 6.65 -1.16 -14.49
N LEU A 33 6.99 -0.07 -13.79
CA LEU A 33 6.78 1.29 -14.30
C LEU A 33 8.06 1.92 -14.82
N ILE A 34 9.09 2.04 -13.95
CA ILE A 34 10.23 2.92 -14.26
C ILE A 34 11.13 2.37 -15.36
N LYS A 35 11.48 1.08 -15.34
CA LYS A 35 12.38 0.46 -16.35
C LYS A 35 11.72 0.37 -17.74
N PRO A 36 10.46 -0.07 -17.89
CA PRO A 36 9.88 -0.28 -19.22
C PRO A 36 9.54 1.01 -19.97
N GLN A 37 9.22 2.09 -19.25
CA GLN A 37 8.77 3.36 -19.85
C GLN A 37 9.90 4.39 -20.03
N ARG A 38 11.16 3.97 -19.97
CA ARG A 38 12.30 4.86 -20.23
C ARG A 38 12.33 5.30 -21.71
N PRO A 39 12.84 6.51 -22.03
CA PRO A 39 13.43 7.49 -21.12
C PRO A 39 12.38 8.44 -20.51
N TRP A 40 12.48 8.65 -19.20
CA TRP A 40 11.78 9.73 -18.50
C TRP A 40 12.61 11.01 -18.61
N ARG A 41 12.03 12.08 -19.14
CA ARG A 41 12.74 13.34 -19.41
C ARG A 41 12.48 14.38 -18.35
N THR A 42 11.32 14.34 -17.70
CA THR A 42 10.93 15.29 -16.66
C THR A 42 10.22 14.59 -15.51
N LEU A 43 10.23 15.23 -14.33
CA LEU A 43 9.47 14.73 -13.18
C LEU A 43 7.96 14.76 -13.44
N SER A 44 7.48 15.73 -14.22
CA SER A 44 6.07 15.88 -14.60
C SER A 44 5.52 14.74 -15.46
N GLU A 45 6.39 13.94 -16.10
CA GLU A 45 5.98 12.70 -16.77
C GLU A 45 5.84 11.55 -15.75
N VAL A 46 6.72 11.51 -14.75
CA VAL A 46 6.79 10.43 -13.75
C VAL A 46 5.67 10.55 -12.72
N GLU A 47 5.31 11.76 -12.28
CA GLU A 47 4.28 12.01 -11.28
C GLU A 47 2.92 11.38 -11.63
N PRO A 48 2.28 11.68 -12.80
CA PRO A 48 1.01 11.08 -13.14
C PRO A 48 1.13 9.56 -13.34
N ALA A 49 2.22 9.08 -13.96
CA ALA A 49 2.45 7.67 -14.14
C ALA A 49 2.60 6.91 -12.80
N THR A 50 3.19 7.55 -11.80
CA THR A 50 3.30 6.99 -10.44
C THR A 50 1.92 6.91 -9.79
N ALA A 51 1.11 7.95 -9.92
CA ALA A 51 -0.25 7.96 -9.39
C ALA A 51 -1.13 6.87 -10.04
N GLU A 52 -1.04 6.73 -11.36
CA GLU A 52 -1.74 5.67 -12.10
C GLU A 52 -1.29 4.27 -11.70
N TRP A 53 0.02 4.07 -11.52
CA TRP A 53 0.55 2.79 -11.04
C TRP A 53 0.07 2.47 -9.63
N ALA A 54 0.06 3.46 -8.72
CA ALA A 54 -0.41 3.28 -7.35
C ALA A 54 -1.91 2.96 -7.30
N ASP A 55 -2.73 3.67 -8.08
CA ASP A 55 -4.16 3.38 -8.20
C ASP A 55 -4.39 1.96 -8.74
N TRP A 56 -3.70 1.58 -9.81
CA TRP A 56 -3.78 0.23 -10.35
C TRP A 56 -3.34 -0.83 -9.34
N TYR A 57 -2.22 -0.61 -8.65
CA TYR A 57 -1.69 -1.53 -7.65
C TYR A 57 -2.68 -1.76 -6.51
N ASN A 58 -3.29 -0.69 -5.98
CA ASN A 58 -4.15 -0.79 -4.80
C ASN A 58 -5.58 -1.24 -5.12
N HIS A 59 -6.11 -0.85 -6.28
CA HIS A 59 -7.54 -1.03 -6.60
C HIS A 59 -7.82 -2.07 -7.68
N ARG A 60 -6.81 -2.50 -8.45
CA ARG A 60 -7.03 -3.35 -9.64
C ARG A 60 -6.10 -4.55 -9.73
N ARG A 61 -4.91 -4.49 -9.14
CA ARG A 61 -3.94 -5.61 -9.14
C ARG A 61 -4.45 -6.73 -8.25
N LEU A 62 -4.54 -7.93 -8.80
CA LEU A 62 -4.90 -9.12 -8.03
C LEU A 62 -3.65 -9.74 -7.42
N HIS A 63 -3.72 -10.04 -6.13
CA HIS A 63 -2.61 -10.66 -5.39
C HIS A 63 -3.01 -12.05 -4.93
N GLY A 64 -2.30 -13.07 -5.41
CA GLY A 64 -2.61 -14.47 -5.10
C GLY A 64 -2.52 -14.80 -3.61
N GLU A 65 -1.58 -14.18 -2.90
CA GLU A 65 -1.34 -14.38 -1.46
C GLU A 65 -2.51 -13.92 -0.57
N ILE A 66 -3.29 -12.94 -1.03
CA ILE A 66 -4.46 -12.41 -0.29
C ILE A 66 -5.79 -12.90 -0.88
N GLY A 67 -5.77 -13.97 -1.66
CA GLY A 67 -7.00 -14.59 -2.21
C GLY A 67 -7.45 -14.01 -3.55
N HIS A 68 -6.54 -13.48 -4.36
CA HIS A 68 -6.82 -12.90 -5.69
C HIS A 68 -7.81 -11.73 -5.64
N VAL A 69 -7.67 -10.85 -4.64
CA VAL A 69 -8.39 -9.57 -4.55
C VAL A 69 -7.40 -8.41 -4.57
N PRO A 70 -7.84 -7.19 -4.92
CA PRO A 70 -7.05 -5.99 -4.75
C PRO A 70 -6.72 -5.69 -3.28
N PRO A 71 -5.55 -5.07 -2.99
CA PRO A 71 -5.17 -4.70 -1.62
C PRO A 71 -6.23 -3.87 -0.90
N ALA A 72 -6.87 -2.91 -1.59
CA ALA A 72 -7.91 -2.08 -0.98
C ALA A 72 -9.15 -2.89 -0.56
N GLU A 73 -9.53 -3.92 -1.31
CA GLU A 73 -10.65 -4.79 -0.95
C GLU A 73 -10.31 -5.71 0.22
N TYR A 74 -9.08 -6.21 0.25
CA TYR A 74 -8.56 -7.00 1.37
C TYR A 74 -8.53 -6.17 2.66
N GLU A 75 -8.00 -4.94 2.60
CA GLU A 75 -7.94 -4.01 3.72
C GLU A 75 -9.34 -3.64 4.23
N ALA A 76 -10.28 -3.32 3.33
CA ALA A 76 -11.66 -3.05 3.69
C ALA A 76 -12.32 -4.25 4.42
N SER A 77 -12.10 -5.46 3.90
CA SER A 77 -12.61 -6.70 4.50
C SER A 77 -11.98 -6.99 5.87
N TYR A 78 -10.68 -6.74 6.01
CA TYR A 78 -9.94 -6.88 7.26
C TYR A 78 -10.51 -5.96 8.33
N TYR A 79 -10.69 -4.66 8.04
CA TYR A 79 -11.22 -3.71 9.00
C TYR A 79 -12.68 -4.02 9.39
N LEU A 80 -13.54 -4.41 8.44
CA LEU A 80 -14.91 -4.85 8.76
C LEU A 80 -14.93 -6.03 9.74
N THR A 81 -13.99 -6.96 9.59
CA THR A 81 -13.86 -8.14 10.47
C THR A 81 -13.24 -7.79 11.82
N ALA A 82 -12.19 -6.96 11.83
CA ALA A 82 -11.52 -6.51 13.04
C ALA A 82 -12.45 -5.66 13.92
N THR A 83 -13.25 -4.76 13.32
CA THR A 83 -14.29 -4.01 14.02
C THR A 83 -15.34 -4.95 14.62
N LYS A 84 -15.72 -6.03 13.92
CA LYS A 84 -16.65 -7.03 14.46
C LYS A 84 -16.09 -7.77 15.69
N HIS A 85 -14.78 -8.02 15.73
CA HIS A 85 -14.14 -8.69 16.87
C HIS A 85 -14.10 -7.80 18.13
N LEU A 86 -13.87 -6.49 17.95
CA LEU A 86 -13.85 -5.52 19.05
C LEU A 86 -15.24 -5.32 19.70
N VAL A 87 -16.34 -5.43 18.92
CA VAL A 87 -17.70 -5.29 19.46
C VAL A 87 -18.16 -6.54 20.23
N THR A 88 -17.65 -7.73 19.89
CA THR A 88 -18.11 -9.00 20.50
C THR A 88 -17.47 -9.30 21.86
N VAL A 89 -16.37 -8.62 22.23
CA VAL A 89 -15.63 -8.87 23.49
C VAL A 89 -16.13 -8.03 24.67
N THR A 90 -17.08 -7.11 24.47
CA THR A 90 -17.57 -6.17 25.50
C THR A 90 -19.00 -6.47 25.98
N THR A 91 -19.50 -7.71 25.91
CA THR A 91 -20.83 -8.08 26.45
C THR A 91 -20.73 -8.98 27.67
#